data_AF-E3KM13-F1
#
_entry.id   AF-E3KM13-F1
#
_cell.length_a   1.000
_cell.length_b   1.000
_cell.length_c   1.000
_cell.angle_alpha   90.00
_cell.angle_beta   90.00
_cell.angle_gamma   90.00
#
_symmetry.space_group_name_H-M   'P 1'
#
loop_
_entity.id
_entity.type
_entity.pdbx_description
1 polymer ?
#
loop_
_entity_poly.entity_id
_entity_poly.type
_entity_poly.pdbx_seq_one_letter_code
_entity_poly.pdbx_strand_id
1 'polypeptide(L)'
;MLKLALVQVSMLISSALSVPSSSEYSGIQPRSANSVLSERAAPNPPQVHTGTVYSFEKTATLVYEVLNRVANHSWEWGAQAEVIFERNYPEYSVYSNTRQLPLSSQDGPLKPPSGLIKFIEPIIAKRVPGTKPIVDGDGASGDPASLGVAVLVSAATSNKERSEYFQKLADDQLDWLLNHVPINENGAISQRDKELQYWSDYVYMAPPFLAYYGAATCNATLLEIAYNQAKQYRTILQDGKIKVWEHIVSGSFEDRAFWSTGNGWAAAGMMRLYGTFMNLREPKLRELTSPWREDLANWVAEIVKGAYAYQYKDSYLLPNYLANTNASHNYAECSGTALIAAAAYRLASLRPSLAADLPLDAINAARVAIFTKYTNSKTGAVAPVVDPLNWNADKAFNGTKPDVGFVSPEGQAFTILLFEAWKAYVASLDCKANPSHPHCSTGYQRL
;
A
#
# COMPACT_ATOMS: atom_id res chain seq x y z
N MET A 1 17.67 -27.85 -21.23
CA MET A 1 17.04 -29.15 -20.95
C MET A 1 16.93 -29.30 -19.45
N LEU A 2 15.75 -29.10 -18.87
CA LEU A 2 15.47 -29.34 -17.46
C LEU A 2 14.09 -30.01 -17.40
N LYS A 3 14.04 -31.24 -16.89
CA LYS A 3 12.81 -32.04 -16.74
C LYS A 3 12.10 -31.58 -15.45
N LEU A 4 10.92 -30.98 -15.58
CA LEU A 4 9.97 -30.85 -14.47
C LEU A 4 9.06 -32.08 -14.45
N ALA A 5 9.02 -32.77 -13.32
CA ALA A 5 8.10 -33.86 -13.07
C ALA A 5 6.70 -33.29 -12.75
N LEU A 6 5.70 -33.65 -13.56
CA LEU A 6 4.29 -33.48 -13.25
C LEU A 6 3.90 -34.43 -12.12
N VAL A 7 3.28 -33.91 -11.06
CA VAL A 7 2.49 -34.72 -10.13
C VAL A 7 1.02 -34.32 -10.32
N GLN A 8 0.26 -35.24 -10.90
CA GLN A 8 -1.20 -35.18 -10.99
C GLN A 8 -1.80 -35.51 -9.61
N VAL A 9 -2.71 -34.67 -9.13
CA VAL A 9 -3.60 -35.02 -8.01
C VAL A 9 -5.02 -35.09 -8.56
N SER A 10 -5.61 -36.29 -8.43
CA SER A 10 -6.94 -36.65 -8.91
C SER A 10 -8.05 -35.98 -8.11
N MET A 11 -8.99 -35.35 -8.82
CA MET A 11 -10.31 -34.98 -8.31
C MET A 11 -11.12 -36.22 -7.98
N LEU A 12 -11.77 -36.25 -6.82
CA LEU A 12 -12.90 -37.14 -6.55
C LEU A 12 -14.16 -36.30 -6.33
N ILE A 13 -15.06 -36.44 -7.29
CA ILE A 13 -16.44 -35.98 -7.30
C ILE A 13 -17.24 -36.92 -6.41
N SER A 14 -18.12 -36.40 -5.56
CA SER A 14 -19.27 -37.16 -5.06
C SER A 14 -20.49 -36.27 -4.94
N SER A 15 -21.55 -36.79 -5.54
CA SER A 15 -22.81 -36.16 -5.88
C SER A 15 -23.89 -36.37 -4.81
N ALA A 16 -24.77 -35.37 -4.75
CA ALA A 16 -26.16 -35.30 -4.31
C ALA A 16 -26.86 -36.54 -3.73
N LEU A 17 -27.61 -36.32 -2.63
CA LEU A 17 -28.91 -36.94 -2.37
C LEU A 17 -29.86 -35.92 -1.74
N SER A 18 -31.13 -36.00 -2.15
CA SER A 18 -32.22 -35.07 -1.88
C SER A 18 -33.49 -35.83 -1.46
N VAL A 19 -34.43 -35.11 -0.83
CA VAL A 19 -35.90 -35.38 -0.65
C VAL A 19 -36.28 -36.23 0.59
N PRO A 20 -37.46 -36.07 1.29
CA PRO A 20 -38.68 -35.29 0.96
C PRO A 20 -39.26 -34.32 2.02
N SER A 21 -40.22 -33.55 1.51
CA SER A 21 -41.26 -32.74 2.14
C SER A 21 -42.47 -33.52 2.71
N SER A 22 -43.16 -32.92 3.70
CA SER A 22 -44.60 -33.07 3.98
C SER A 22 -45.04 -31.82 4.78
N SER A 23 -45.72 -30.83 4.18
CA SER A 23 -47.18 -30.66 4.05
C SER A 23 -47.96 -30.66 5.38
N GLU A 24 -48.53 -29.51 5.76
CA GLU A 24 -49.97 -29.37 6.05
C GLU A 24 -50.37 -27.88 6.26
N TYR A 25 -51.38 -27.46 5.47
CA TYR A 25 -52.54 -26.58 5.75
C TYR A 25 -52.40 -25.43 6.77
N SER A 26 -52.96 -24.22 6.58
CA SER A 26 -54.18 -23.79 5.90
C SER A 26 -54.17 -22.26 5.76
N GLY A 27 -54.74 -21.73 4.67
CA GLY A 27 -54.91 -20.31 4.48
C GLY A 27 -56.00 -19.69 5.36
N ILE A 28 -55.82 -18.39 5.69
CA ILE A 28 -56.84 -17.36 5.88
C ILE A 28 -56.15 -16.01 5.63
N GLN A 29 -56.62 -15.27 4.62
CA GLN A 29 -56.62 -13.81 4.56
C GLN A 29 -58.08 -13.38 4.32
N PRO A 30 -58.51 -12.13 4.56
CA PRO A 30 -57.72 -10.92 4.86
C PRO A 30 -58.27 -10.09 6.04
N ARG A 31 -57.48 -9.15 6.56
CA ARG A 31 -58.00 -7.88 7.06
C ARG A 31 -56.90 -6.81 7.12
N SER A 32 -57.24 -5.65 6.59
CA SER A 32 -56.44 -4.45 6.51
C SER A 32 -56.09 -3.91 7.90
N ALA A 33 -54.82 -3.57 8.08
CA ALA A 33 -54.39 -2.62 9.10
C ALA A 33 -53.44 -1.64 8.42
N ASN A 34 -53.91 -0.41 8.26
CA ASN A 34 -53.10 0.72 7.83
C ASN A 34 -51.94 0.90 8.83
N SER A 35 -50.72 0.62 8.38
CA SER A 35 -49.50 0.97 9.09
C SER A 35 -48.83 2.10 8.34
N VAL A 36 -48.97 3.31 8.88
CA VAL A 36 -48.26 4.51 8.47
C VAL A 36 -46.76 4.27 8.68
N LEU A 37 -46.06 3.88 7.62
CA LEU A 37 -44.60 4.00 7.52
C LEU A 37 -44.33 4.94 6.35
N SER A 38 -44.39 6.24 6.65
CA SER A 38 -43.86 7.26 5.75
C SER A 38 -42.36 7.02 5.57
N GLU A 39 -41.96 6.78 4.34
CA GLU A 39 -40.74 7.29 3.70
C GLU A 39 -39.72 7.89 4.68
N ARG A 40 -38.90 7.04 5.30
CA ARG A 40 -37.56 7.47 5.69
C ARG A 40 -36.74 7.47 4.41
N ALA A 41 -36.60 8.66 3.83
CA ALA A 41 -35.61 8.92 2.79
C ALA A 41 -34.29 8.28 3.19
N ALA A 42 -33.68 7.55 2.26
CA ALA A 42 -32.30 7.10 2.40
C ALA A 42 -31.43 8.31 2.79
N PRO A 43 -30.47 8.16 3.72
CA PRO A 43 -29.55 9.24 4.03
C PRO A 43 -28.89 9.71 2.73
N ASN A 44 -28.84 11.02 2.53
CA ASN A 44 -28.17 11.62 1.39
C ASN A 44 -26.74 11.06 1.28
N PRO A 45 -26.25 10.78 0.06
CA PRO A 45 -24.85 10.40 -0.12
C PRO A 45 -23.96 11.48 0.53
N PRO A 46 -22.84 11.10 1.16
CA PRO A 46 -21.98 12.04 1.87
C PRO A 46 -21.55 13.16 0.93
N GLN A 47 -22.04 14.38 1.19
CA GLN A 47 -21.60 15.56 0.47
C GLN A 47 -20.21 15.94 0.98
N VAL A 48 -19.19 15.45 0.28
CA VAL A 48 -17.85 16.00 0.40
C VAL A 48 -17.86 17.36 -0.30
N HIS A 49 -17.81 18.44 0.49
CA HIS A 49 -17.78 19.81 -0.05
C HIS A 49 -16.52 20.03 -0.90
N THR A 50 -16.72 20.33 -2.18
CA THR A 50 -15.65 20.51 -3.19
C THR A 50 -14.80 21.78 -3.00
N GLY A 51 -15.21 22.71 -2.12
CA GLY A 51 -14.41 23.88 -1.73
C GLY A 51 -13.32 23.59 -0.69
N THR A 52 -13.30 22.39 -0.10
CA THR A 52 -12.42 21.99 1.01
C THR A 52 -11.23 21.13 0.57
N VAL A 53 -11.08 20.91 -0.75
CA VAL A 53 -10.19 19.90 -1.35
C VAL A 53 -8.70 20.17 -1.13
N TYR A 54 -8.30 21.38 -0.76
CA TYR A 54 -6.89 21.76 -0.58
C TYR A 54 -6.59 22.50 0.74
N SER A 55 -7.49 22.43 1.73
CA SER A 55 -7.30 23.18 3.00
C SER A 55 -5.98 22.86 3.70
N PHE A 56 -5.40 21.69 3.44
CA PHE A 56 -4.14 21.24 4.02
C PHE A 56 -2.95 21.25 3.07
N GLU A 57 -3.08 21.75 1.83
CA GLU A 57 -1.98 21.75 0.84
C GLU A 57 -0.74 22.47 1.37
N LYS A 58 -0.92 23.63 2.02
CA LYS A 58 0.19 24.38 2.63
C LYS A 58 0.91 23.56 3.71
N THR A 59 0.14 22.89 4.58
CA THR A 59 0.68 22.03 5.64
C THR A 59 1.39 20.81 5.04
N ALA A 60 0.79 20.17 4.03
CA ALA A 60 1.39 19.07 3.31
C ALA A 60 2.70 19.47 2.60
N THR A 61 2.81 20.70 2.07
CA THR A 61 4.08 21.20 1.51
C THR A 61 5.17 21.27 2.58
N LEU A 62 4.86 21.81 3.76
CA LEU A 62 5.82 21.84 4.86
C LEU A 62 6.25 20.44 5.31
N VAL A 63 5.32 19.49 5.43
CA VAL A 63 5.63 18.09 5.77
C VAL A 63 6.59 17.48 4.74
N TYR A 64 6.36 17.73 3.45
CA TYR A 64 7.23 17.26 2.37
C TYR A 64 8.62 17.90 2.40
N GLU A 65 8.71 19.20 2.74
CA GLU A 65 10.00 19.86 2.96
C GLU A 65 10.77 19.26 4.13
N VAL A 66 10.09 18.85 5.21
CA VAL A 66 10.75 18.11 6.30
C VAL A 66 11.25 16.76 5.79
N LEU A 67 10.42 15.97 5.11
CA LEU A 67 10.80 14.66 4.54
C LEU A 67 12.10 14.76 3.72
N ASN A 68 12.21 15.77 2.86
CA ASN A 68 13.38 16.02 2.02
C ASN A 68 14.69 16.25 2.79
N ARG A 69 14.62 16.54 4.09
CA ARG A 69 15.80 16.78 4.94
C ARG A 69 16.13 15.62 5.87
N VAL A 70 15.17 14.71 6.14
CA VAL A 70 15.30 13.77 7.25
C VAL A 70 15.47 12.31 6.85
N ALA A 71 15.02 11.89 5.66
CA ALA A 71 15.16 10.50 5.21
C ALA A 71 16.62 10.12 4.97
N ASN A 72 17.09 9.05 5.62
CA ASN A 72 18.48 8.62 5.57
C ASN A 72 18.70 7.10 5.56
N HIS A 73 17.65 6.29 5.55
CA HIS A 73 17.71 4.83 5.37
C HIS A 73 17.03 4.36 4.08
N SER A 74 17.33 3.12 3.68
CA SER A 74 16.89 2.52 2.41
C SER A 74 15.37 2.48 2.25
N TRP A 75 14.64 2.01 3.25
CA TRP A 75 13.17 1.96 3.23
C TRP A 75 12.52 3.36 3.26
N GLU A 76 13.12 4.30 3.98
CA GLU A 76 12.67 5.69 4.05
C GLU A 76 12.80 6.37 2.68
N TRP A 77 13.92 6.15 1.97
CA TRP A 77 14.10 6.64 0.61
C TRP A 77 13.10 6.01 -0.37
N GLY A 78 12.76 4.74 -0.18
CA GLY A 78 11.69 4.07 -0.93
C GLY A 78 10.33 4.73 -0.75
N ALA A 79 9.93 5.00 0.50
CA ALA A 79 8.69 5.72 0.79
C ALA A 79 8.70 7.15 0.24
N GLN A 80 9.83 7.86 0.34
CA GLN A 80 9.98 9.19 -0.25
C GLN A 80 9.89 9.15 -1.78
N ALA A 81 10.43 8.12 -2.43
CA ALA A 81 10.28 7.93 -3.87
C ALA A 81 8.79 7.75 -4.26
N GLU A 82 8.01 6.99 -3.49
CA GLU A 82 6.56 6.88 -3.71
C GLU A 82 5.85 8.23 -3.51
N VAL A 83 6.24 9.01 -2.49
CA VAL A 83 5.72 10.38 -2.31
C VAL A 83 6.01 11.25 -3.53
N ILE A 84 7.23 11.20 -4.07
CA ILE A 84 7.62 11.94 -5.27
C ILE A 84 6.76 11.50 -6.47
N PHE A 85 6.48 10.20 -6.62
CA PHE A 85 5.59 9.70 -7.64
C PHE A 85 4.16 10.23 -7.47
N GLU A 86 3.53 10.00 -6.32
CA GLU A 86 2.12 10.38 -6.14
C GLU A 86 1.90 11.89 -6.20
N ARG A 87 2.87 12.70 -5.75
CA ARG A 87 2.73 14.15 -5.64
C ARG A 87 3.27 14.93 -6.84
N ASN A 88 4.46 14.59 -7.32
CA ASN A 88 5.16 15.39 -8.33
C ASN A 88 5.10 14.80 -9.73
N TYR A 89 4.93 13.48 -9.81
CA TYR A 89 4.96 12.72 -11.06
C TYR A 89 3.84 11.66 -11.12
N PRO A 90 2.57 12.05 -10.88
CA PRO A 90 1.46 11.11 -10.73
C PRO A 90 1.23 10.26 -11.98
N GLU A 91 1.67 10.72 -13.16
CA GLU A 91 1.61 9.95 -14.40
C GLU A 91 2.53 8.71 -14.39
N TYR A 92 3.58 8.71 -13.57
CA TYR A 92 4.54 7.60 -13.40
C TYR A 92 4.28 6.74 -12.16
N SER A 93 3.37 7.15 -11.27
CA SER A 93 2.91 6.31 -10.17
C SER A 93 2.16 5.08 -10.72
N VAL A 94 2.21 3.97 -9.97
CA VAL A 94 1.39 2.77 -10.24
C VAL A 94 -0.12 3.04 -10.12
N TYR A 95 -0.50 4.19 -9.56
CA TYR A 95 -1.90 4.65 -9.50
C TYR A 95 -2.29 5.59 -10.65
N SER A 96 -1.41 5.81 -11.63
CA SER A 96 -1.68 6.61 -12.81
C SER A 96 -2.91 6.11 -13.56
N ASN A 97 -3.73 7.02 -14.06
CA ASN A 97 -4.83 6.75 -14.99
C ASN A 97 -4.52 7.22 -16.42
N THR A 98 -3.29 7.70 -16.66
CA THR A 98 -2.85 8.26 -17.95
C THR A 98 -1.81 7.39 -18.66
N ARG A 99 -1.13 6.50 -17.93
CA ARG A 99 -0.09 5.61 -18.48
C ARG A 99 -0.30 4.17 -18.05
N GLN A 100 0.05 3.26 -18.94
CA GLN A 100 0.09 1.82 -18.71
C GLN A 100 1.53 1.29 -18.68
N LEU A 101 1.71 0.08 -18.17
CA LEU A 101 2.98 -0.63 -18.06
C LEU A 101 3.10 -1.75 -19.11
N PRO A 102 4.23 -1.90 -19.82
CA PRO A 102 5.43 -1.07 -19.74
C PRO A 102 5.17 0.36 -20.22
N LEU A 103 5.94 1.30 -19.65
CA LEU A 103 5.89 2.70 -20.03
C LEU A 103 6.21 2.83 -21.53
N SER A 104 5.39 3.60 -22.24
CA SER A 104 5.48 3.72 -23.69
C SER A 104 5.18 5.14 -24.14
N SER A 105 5.78 5.56 -25.25
CA SER A 105 5.45 6.81 -25.93
C SER A 105 4.04 6.81 -26.53
N GLN A 106 3.37 5.64 -26.59
CA GLN A 106 1.96 5.52 -26.95
C GLN A 106 1.04 6.31 -26.01
N ASP A 107 1.42 6.45 -24.74
CA ASP A 107 0.64 7.19 -23.73
C ASP A 107 1.08 8.67 -23.62
N GLY A 108 1.81 9.16 -24.63
CA GLY A 108 2.38 10.50 -24.66
C GLY A 108 3.88 10.53 -24.33
N PRO A 109 4.55 11.70 -24.54
CA PRO A 109 6.00 11.83 -24.46
C PRO A 109 6.56 11.32 -23.13
N LEU A 110 7.53 10.40 -23.18
CA LEU A 110 8.24 9.90 -21.99
C LEU A 110 9.30 10.93 -21.56
N LYS A 111 8.93 11.80 -20.63
CA LYS A 111 9.83 12.82 -20.07
C LYS A 111 10.48 12.29 -18.79
N PRO A 112 11.81 12.25 -18.68
CA PRO A 112 12.45 11.81 -17.44
C PRO A 112 11.94 12.62 -16.23
N PRO A 113 11.52 11.98 -15.13
CA PRO A 113 11.11 12.66 -13.91
C PRO A 113 12.35 13.22 -13.20
N SER A 114 12.85 14.36 -13.68
CA SER A 114 14.16 14.91 -13.29
C SER A 114 14.32 15.13 -11.78
N GLY A 115 13.25 15.48 -11.05
CA GLY A 115 13.27 15.62 -9.60
C GLY A 115 13.50 14.27 -8.89
N LEU A 116 12.83 13.21 -9.35
CA LEU A 116 13.04 11.85 -8.84
C LEU A 116 14.47 11.36 -9.12
N ILE A 117 14.95 11.58 -10.35
CA ILE A 117 16.30 11.18 -10.75
C ILE A 117 17.36 11.89 -9.88
N LYS A 118 17.24 13.22 -9.72
CA LYS A 118 18.13 14.01 -8.85
C LYS A 118 18.08 13.58 -7.38
N PHE A 119 16.95 13.04 -6.93
CA PHE A 119 16.79 12.48 -5.59
C PHE A 119 17.54 11.14 -5.45
N ILE A 120 17.36 10.19 -6.36
CA ILE A 120 17.93 8.83 -6.22
C ILE A 120 19.42 8.74 -6.58
N GLU A 121 19.92 9.59 -7.50
CA GLU A 121 21.33 9.54 -7.93
C GLU A 121 22.35 9.63 -6.79
N PRO A 122 22.32 10.64 -5.89
CA PRO A 122 23.28 10.73 -4.79
C PRO A 122 23.12 9.61 -3.77
N ILE A 123 21.95 8.97 -3.70
CA ILE A 123 21.71 7.81 -2.83
C ILE A 123 22.42 6.58 -3.40
N ILE A 124 22.16 6.28 -4.68
CA ILE A 124 22.75 5.13 -5.38
C ILE A 124 24.27 5.29 -5.53
N ALA A 125 24.78 6.52 -5.66
CA ALA A 125 26.22 6.79 -5.74
C ALA A 125 26.99 6.36 -4.47
N LYS A 126 26.32 6.15 -3.34
CA LYS A 126 26.93 5.62 -2.10
C LYS A 126 27.11 4.09 -2.11
N ARG A 127 26.55 3.41 -3.11
CA ARG A 127 26.60 1.95 -3.23
C ARG A 127 28.03 1.46 -3.34
N VAL A 128 28.38 0.47 -2.53
CA VAL A 128 29.68 -0.20 -2.59
C VAL A 128 29.83 -0.92 -3.94
N PRO A 129 30.94 -0.71 -4.69
CA PRO A 129 31.16 -1.42 -5.95
C PRO A 129 31.12 -2.95 -5.78
N GLY A 130 30.49 -3.64 -6.72
CA GLY A 130 30.42 -5.12 -6.73
C GLY A 130 29.32 -5.72 -5.84
N THR A 131 28.59 -4.93 -5.04
CA THR A 131 27.36 -5.41 -4.39
C THR A 131 26.24 -5.57 -5.42
N LYS A 132 25.16 -6.26 -5.03
CA LYS A 132 23.96 -6.44 -5.86
C LYS A 132 22.80 -5.51 -5.48
N PRO A 133 22.43 -5.37 -4.19
CA PRO A 133 21.35 -4.46 -3.80
C PRO A 133 21.53 -3.02 -4.30
N ILE A 134 20.44 -2.30 -4.57
CA ILE A 134 20.47 -0.90 -5.08
C ILE A 134 21.19 0.03 -4.10
N VAL A 135 21.01 -0.19 -2.81
CA VAL A 135 21.64 0.50 -1.69
C VAL A 135 21.93 -0.51 -0.56
N ASP A 136 22.68 -0.08 0.45
CA ASP A 136 22.82 -0.86 1.68
C ASP A 136 21.45 -1.04 2.35
N GLY A 137 21.18 -2.27 2.80
CA GLY A 137 19.93 -2.67 3.45
C GLY A 137 20.05 -2.83 4.96
N ASP A 138 21.22 -2.63 5.56
CA ASP A 138 21.45 -2.85 7.00
C ASP A 138 21.01 -4.26 7.48
N GLY A 139 21.28 -5.26 6.64
CA GLY A 139 20.87 -6.66 6.87
C GLY A 139 19.42 -6.98 6.50
N ALA A 140 18.66 -6.01 5.99
CA ALA A 140 17.40 -6.25 5.31
C ALA A 140 17.61 -6.48 3.80
N SER A 141 16.99 -7.53 3.27
CA SER A 141 17.00 -7.86 1.84
C SER A 141 15.97 -7.02 1.06
N GLY A 142 14.85 -6.68 1.71
CA GLY A 142 13.70 -6.01 1.12
C GLY A 142 13.94 -4.51 0.95
N ASP A 143 14.51 -3.84 1.94
CA ASP A 143 14.57 -2.37 2.00
C ASP A 143 15.27 -1.73 0.81
N PRO A 144 16.40 -2.27 0.27
CA PRO A 144 16.99 -1.74 -0.97
C PRO A 144 16.05 -1.82 -2.18
N ALA A 145 15.17 -2.83 -2.24
CA ALA A 145 14.22 -3.01 -3.34
C ALA A 145 13.08 -1.98 -3.33
N SER A 146 12.85 -1.28 -2.23
CA SER A 146 11.84 -0.21 -2.13
C SER A 146 12.08 0.93 -3.14
N LEU A 147 13.34 1.17 -3.54
CA LEU A 147 13.76 2.11 -4.59
C LEU A 147 13.62 1.55 -6.02
N GLY A 148 13.32 0.26 -6.17
CA GLY A 148 13.37 -0.44 -7.45
C GLY A 148 12.41 0.13 -8.51
N VAL A 149 11.23 0.60 -8.10
CA VAL A 149 10.28 1.27 -9.02
C VAL A 149 10.87 2.59 -9.54
N ALA A 150 11.52 3.38 -8.68
CA ALA A 150 12.18 4.62 -9.09
C ALA A 150 13.34 4.37 -10.07
N VAL A 151 14.11 3.31 -9.82
CA VAL A 151 15.18 2.86 -10.71
C VAL A 151 14.62 2.42 -12.07
N LEU A 152 13.55 1.61 -12.10
CA LEU A 152 12.93 1.12 -13.34
C LEU A 152 12.28 2.25 -14.16
N VAL A 153 11.62 3.21 -13.52
CA VAL A 153 11.11 4.40 -14.22
C VAL A 153 12.27 5.22 -14.80
N SER A 154 13.35 5.38 -14.04
CA SER A 154 14.55 6.09 -14.51
C SER A 154 15.20 5.38 -15.69
N ALA A 155 15.23 4.04 -15.68
CA ALA A 155 15.69 3.23 -16.80
C ALA A 155 14.82 3.43 -18.05
N ALA A 156 13.50 3.39 -17.90
CA ALA A 156 12.55 3.49 -19.01
C ALA A 156 12.46 4.90 -19.65
N THR A 157 12.85 5.94 -18.92
CA THR A 157 12.65 7.34 -19.35
C THR A 157 13.94 8.09 -19.69
N SER A 158 15.11 7.56 -19.32
CA SER A 158 16.40 8.23 -19.56
C SER A 158 16.95 8.00 -20.97
N ASN A 159 18.01 8.73 -21.33
CA ASN A 159 18.81 8.43 -22.53
C ASN A 159 19.46 7.04 -22.43
N LYS A 160 19.97 6.52 -23.55
CA LYS A 160 20.47 5.14 -23.66
C LYS A 160 21.49 4.75 -22.58
N GLU A 161 22.54 5.55 -22.40
CA GLU A 161 23.62 5.26 -21.44
C GLU A 161 23.09 5.18 -20.00
N ARG A 162 22.25 6.15 -19.61
CA ARG A 162 21.63 6.18 -18.29
C ARG A 162 20.60 5.07 -18.12
N SER A 163 19.86 4.76 -19.18
CA SER A 163 18.89 3.65 -19.21
C SER A 163 19.58 2.33 -18.89
N GLU A 164 20.70 2.03 -19.56
CA GLU A 164 21.52 0.83 -19.31
C GLU A 164 22.06 0.78 -17.88
N TYR A 165 22.52 1.92 -17.33
CA TYR A 165 22.96 2.01 -15.93
C TYR A 165 21.86 1.68 -14.93
N PHE A 166 20.69 2.32 -15.04
CA PHE A 166 19.57 2.07 -14.13
C PHE A 166 19.01 0.66 -14.31
N GLN A 167 18.94 0.15 -15.54
CA GLN A 167 18.50 -1.21 -15.79
C GLN A 167 19.42 -2.22 -15.10
N LYS A 168 20.75 -2.04 -15.19
CA LYS A 168 21.70 -2.91 -14.49
C LYS A 168 21.47 -2.94 -12.98
N LEU A 169 21.16 -1.80 -12.36
CA LEU A 169 20.86 -1.74 -10.93
C LEU A 169 19.59 -2.53 -10.57
N ALA A 170 18.56 -2.46 -11.42
CA ALA A 170 17.35 -3.26 -11.26
C ALA A 170 17.64 -4.75 -11.45
N ASP A 171 18.43 -5.12 -12.45
CA ASP A 171 18.83 -6.51 -12.72
C ASP A 171 19.62 -7.10 -11.54
N ASP A 172 20.58 -6.34 -10.99
CA ASP A 172 21.37 -6.75 -9.82
C ASP A 172 20.47 -6.94 -8.57
N GLN A 173 19.50 -6.04 -8.34
CA GLN A 173 18.56 -6.17 -7.22
C GLN A 173 17.61 -7.35 -7.38
N LEU A 174 17.15 -7.61 -8.62
CA LEU A 174 16.32 -8.77 -8.93
C LEU A 174 17.09 -10.06 -8.67
N ASP A 175 18.34 -10.14 -9.14
CA ASP A 175 19.22 -11.28 -8.90
C ASP A 175 19.42 -11.50 -7.40
N TRP A 176 19.72 -10.43 -6.64
CA TRP A 176 19.86 -10.49 -5.18
C TRP A 176 18.67 -11.18 -4.51
N LEU A 177 17.46 -10.67 -4.76
CA LEU A 177 16.23 -11.18 -4.13
C LEU A 177 15.93 -12.64 -4.51
N LEU A 178 16.13 -13.01 -5.77
CA LEU A 178 15.72 -14.33 -6.27
C LEU A 178 16.76 -15.43 -6.03
N ASN A 179 18.04 -15.07 -5.94
CA ASN A 179 19.13 -16.06 -5.98
C ASN A 179 20.07 -16.03 -4.77
N HIS A 180 20.03 -14.99 -3.92
CA HIS A 180 20.98 -14.84 -2.81
C HIS A 180 20.33 -14.71 -1.43
N VAL A 181 19.05 -14.33 -1.37
CA VAL A 181 18.29 -14.17 -0.12
C VAL A 181 17.68 -15.52 0.30
N PRO A 182 17.56 -15.83 1.60
CA PRO A 182 16.85 -17.02 2.07
C PRO A 182 15.39 -17.05 1.59
N ILE A 183 14.97 -18.20 1.04
CA ILE A 183 13.61 -18.45 0.55
C ILE A 183 13.06 -19.71 1.24
N ASN A 184 11.80 -19.69 1.67
CA ASN A 184 11.17 -20.89 2.23
C ASN A 184 10.68 -21.87 1.15
N GLU A 185 10.21 -23.03 1.59
CA GLU A 185 9.70 -24.08 0.69
C GLU A 185 8.54 -23.63 -0.22
N ASN A 186 7.81 -22.59 0.17
CA ASN A 186 6.67 -22.03 -0.57
C ASN A 186 7.04 -20.81 -1.43
N GLY A 187 8.34 -20.48 -1.54
CA GLY A 187 8.82 -19.37 -2.36
C GLY A 187 8.74 -17.99 -1.71
N ALA A 188 8.47 -17.88 -0.40
CA ALA A 188 8.51 -16.62 0.32
C ALA A 188 9.95 -16.22 0.61
N ILE A 189 10.37 -15.10 0.05
CA ILE A 189 11.69 -14.49 0.24
C ILE A 189 11.70 -13.80 1.61
N SER A 190 12.75 -14.00 2.40
CA SER A 190 12.88 -13.37 3.71
C SER A 190 13.11 -11.86 3.62
N GLN A 191 12.66 -11.11 4.63
CA GLN A 191 13.07 -9.72 4.88
C GLN A 191 14.54 -9.61 5.30
N ARG A 192 15.14 -10.65 5.89
CA ARG A 192 16.55 -10.64 6.32
C ARG A 192 17.44 -11.33 5.29
N ASP A 193 18.65 -10.83 5.15
CA ASP A 193 19.61 -11.34 4.16
C ASP A 193 20.33 -12.64 4.58
N LYS A 194 20.33 -12.97 5.87
CA LYS A 194 21.12 -14.08 6.44
C LYS A 194 20.30 -15.18 7.12
N GLU A 195 19.00 -14.99 7.28
CA GLU A 195 18.11 -15.98 7.89
C GLU A 195 16.69 -15.86 7.34
N LEU A 196 15.87 -16.90 7.53
CA LEU A 196 14.44 -16.81 7.25
C LEU A 196 13.74 -16.07 8.40
N GLN A 197 13.32 -14.85 8.12
CA GLN A 197 12.52 -14.02 9.00
C GLN A 197 11.55 -13.15 8.18
N TYR A 198 10.31 -13.04 8.64
CA TYR A 198 9.22 -12.37 7.93
C TYR A 198 8.79 -11.14 8.70
N TRP A 199 8.82 -9.99 8.04
CA TRP A 199 8.36 -8.73 8.60
C TRP A 199 7.21 -8.22 7.76
N SER A 200 6.16 -7.68 8.37
CA SER A 200 5.02 -7.08 7.64
C SER A 200 5.45 -6.04 6.59
N ASP A 201 6.55 -5.36 6.89
CA ASP A 201 7.21 -4.28 6.16
C ASP A 201 7.65 -4.70 4.76
N TYR A 202 8.12 -5.95 4.63
CA TYR A 202 8.62 -6.52 3.38
C TYR A 202 7.66 -6.32 2.21
N VAL A 203 6.35 -6.36 2.48
CA VAL A 203 5.29 -6.26 1.46
C VAL A 203 5.26 -4.89 0.78
N TYR A 204 5.75 -3.83 1.42
CA TYR A 204 5.92 -2.53 0.78
C TYR A 204 7.23 -2.43 -0.03
N MET A 205 8.24 -3.22 0.33
CA MET A 205 9.59 -3.06 -0.20
C MET A 205 9.79 -3.85 -1.49
N ALA A 206 9.89 -5.17 -1.41
CA ALA A 206 10.30 -6.01 -2.54
C ALA A 206 9.17 -6.41 -3.50
N PRO A 207 7.97 -6.80 -3.05
CA PRO A 207 6.91 -7.23 -3.97
C PRO A 207 6.51 -6.16 -4.99
N PRO A 208 6.35 -4.87 -4.65
CA PRO A 208 6.06 -3.84 -5.64
C PRO A 208 7.15 -3.69 -6.70
N PHE A 209 8.43 -3.83 -6.32
CA PHE A 209 9.54 -3.86 -7.28
C PHE A 209 9.44 -5.06 -8.22
N LEU A 210 9.23 -6.27 -7.69
CA LEU A 210 9.09 -7.49 -8.50
C LEU A 210 7.92 -7.38 -9.49
N ALA A 211 6.78 -6.84 -9.04
CA ALA A 211 5.62 -6.62 -9.90
C ALA A 211 5.90 -5.59 -10.98
N TYR A 212 6.53 -4.46 -10.64
CA TYR A 212 6.86 -3.43 -11.62
C TYR A 212 7.89 -3.93 -12.64
N TYR A 213 8.90 -4.69 -12.21
CA TYR A 213 9.85 -5.33 -13.10
C TYR A 213 9.14 -6.31 -14.06
N GLY A 214 8.26 -7.16 -13.51
CA GLY A 214 7.44 -8.08 -14.31
C GLY A 214 6.58 -7.35 -15.33
N ALA A 215 5.99 -6.22 -14.95
CA ALA A 215 5.21 -5.37 -15.85
C ALA A 215 6.07 -4.71 -16.93
N ALA A 216 7.24 -4.17 -16.57
CA ALA A 216 8.18 -3.53 -17.47
C ALA A 216 8.75 -4.49 -18.53
N THR A 217 8.82 -5.79 -18.20
CA THR A 217 9.38 -6.84 -19.06
C THR A 217 8.32 -7.79 -19.64
N CYS A 218 7.03 -7.50 -19.42
CA CYS A 218 5.91 -8.37 -19.78
C CYS A 218 6.07 -9.83 -19.31
N ASN A 219 6.67 -10.02 -18.13
CA ASN A 219 7.01 -11.33 -17.58
C ASN A 219 5.95 -11.81 -16.57
N ALA A 220 5.10 -12.75 -17.02
CA ALA A 220 4.03 -13.34 -16.19
C ALA A 220 4.56 -14.04 -14.92
N THR A 221 5.71 -14.73 -15.01
CA THR A 221 6.31 -15.44 -13.88
C THR A 221 6.75 -14.47 -12.78
N LEU A 222 7.33 -13.32 -13.14
CA LEU A 222 7.70 -12.31 -12.14
C LEU A 222 6.47 -11.65 -11.50
N LEU A 223 5.40 -11.41 -12.28
CA LEU A 223 4.13 -10.93 -11.72
C LEU A 223 3.53 -11.92 -10.71
N GLU A 224 3.58 -13.22 -11.02
CA GLU A 224 3.12 -14.28 -10.12
C GLU A 224 3.98 -14.38 -8.87
N ILE A 225 5.31 -14.30 -8.98
CA ILE A 225 6.23 -14.28 -7.84
C ILE A 225 5.89 -13.10 -6.92
N ALA A 226 5.67 -11.91 -7.48
CA ALA A 226 5.33 -10.71 -6.71
C ALA A 226 4.02 -10.86 -5.94
N TYR A 227 2.95 -11.35 -6.59
CA TYR A 227 1.68 -11.63 -5.91
C TYR A 227 1.85 -12.71 -4.83
N ASN A 228 2.59 -13.79 -5.12
CA ASN A 228 2.81 -14.86 -4.16
C ASN A 228 3.59 -14.39 -2.93
N GLN A 229 4.46 -13.38 -3.02
CA GLN A 229 5.07 -12.80 -1.83
C GLN A 229 4.01 -12.25 -0.86
N ALA A 230 3.06 -11.42 -1.33
CA ALA A 230 1.99 -10.89 -0.49
C ALA A 230 1.09 -12.01 0.07
N LYS A 231 0.77 -13.02 -0.75
CA LYS A 231 0.00 -14.19 -0.33
C LYS A 231 0.67 -14.96 0.80
N GLN A 232 1.95 -15.29 0.66
CA GLN A 232 2.70 -16.04 1.65
C GLN A 232 2.90 -15.24 2.94
N TYR A 233 3.22 -13.95 2.85
CA TYR A 233 3.34 -13.09 4.03
C TYR A 233 2.01 -12.97 4.77
N ARG A 234 0.87 -12.84 4.06
CA ARG A 234 -0.44 -12.92 4.71
C ARG A 234 -0.66 -14.26 5.40
N THR A 235 -0.34 -15.38 4.75
CA THR A 235 -0.48 -16.72 5.35
C THR A 235 0.34 -16.88 6.63
N ILE A 236 1.52 -16.27 6.69
CA ILE A 236 2.45 -16.38 7.83
C ILE A 236 2.08 -15.41 8.96
N LEU A 237 1.74 -14.16 8.61
CA LEU A 237 1.66 -13.06 9.57
C LEU A 237 0.23 -12.73 10.01
N GLN A 238 -0.81 -13.07 9.23
CA GLN A 238 -2.16 -12.65 9.58
C GLN A 238 -2.70 -13.37 10.82
N ASP A 239 -3.20 -12.57 11.77
CA ASP A 239 -3.99 -13.07 12.88
C ASP A 239 -5.38 -13.53 12.43
N GLY A 240 -5.72 -14.77 12.78
CA GLY A 240 -6.97 -15.40 12.42
C GLY A 240 -8.22 -14.74 13.01
N LYS A 241 -8.10 -13.90 14.05
CA LYS A 241 -9.23 -13.30 14.77
C LYS A 241 -9.56 -11.89 14.29
N ILE A 242 -8.63 -10.95 14.43
CA ILE A 242 -8.81 -9.54 14.09
C ILE A 242 -8.29 -9.18 12.70
N LYS A 243 -7.68 -10.14 11.98
CA LYS A 243 -7.29 -10.06 10.56
C LYS A 243 -6.19 -9.05 10.23
N VAL A 244 -5.58 -8.42 11.24
CA VAL A 244 -4.33 -7.66 11.11
C VAL A 244 -3.14 -8.61 11.20
N TRP A 245 -1.95 -8.12 10.87
CA TRP A 245 -0.75 -8.94 10.78
C TRP A 245 0.17 -8.73 11.98
N GLU A 246 0.78 -9.82 12.45
CA GLU A 246 1.94 -9.80 13.34
C GLU A 246 3.10 -9.05 12.65
N HIS A 247 3.94 -8.39 13.45
CA HIS A 247 5.04 -7.60 12.93
C HIS A 247 6.19 -8.48 12.41
N ILE A 248 6.82 -9.29 13.27
CA ILE A 248 8.00 -10.09 12.96
C ILE A 248 7.84 -11.55 13.41
N VAL A 249 8.10 -12.48 12.49
CA VAL A 249 7.93 -13.93 12.68
C VAL A 249 9.15 -14.70 12.15
N SER A 250 9.55 -15.76 12.87
CA SER A 250 10.72 -16.61 12.61
C SER A 250 12.07 -15.91 12.84
N GLY A 251 13.17 -16.64 12.60
CA GLY A 251 14.52 -16.11 12.71
C GLY A 251 15.01 -15.99 14.15
N SER A 252 16.04 -15.18 14.33
CA SER A 252 16.77 -15.01 15.60
C SER A 252 16.01 -14.24 16.67
N PHE A 253 14.97 -13.49 16.31
CA PHE A 253 14.07 -12.78 17.22
C PHE A 253 12.70 -12.58 16.59
N GLU A 254 11.70 -12.25 17.39
CA GLU A 254 10.33 -12.05 16.94
C GLU A 254 9.68 -10.84 17.62
N ASP A 255 8.69 -10.27 16.96
CA ASP A 255 7.74 -9.29 17.48
C ASP A 255 6.35 -9.70 17.00
N ARG A 256 5.69 -10.53 17.79
CA ARG A 256 4.38 -11.10 17.45
C ARG A 256 3.21 -10.13 17.69
N ALA A 257 3.48 -8.91 18.12
CA ALA A 257 2.43 -7.93 18.34
C ALA A 257 1.99 -7.25 17.03
N PHE A 258 0.79 -6.68 17.04
CA PHE A 258 0.15 -6.11 15.86
C PHE A 258 0.54 -4.65 15.66
N TRP A 259 1.78 -4.43 15.22
CA TRP A 259 2.30 -3.09 15.00
C TRP A 259 1.50 -2.36 13.89
N SER A 260 0.97 -1.19 14.18
CA SER A 260 0.12 -0.42 13.27
C SER A 260 0.87 0.01 12.01
N THR A 261 2.13 0.44 12.15
CA THR A 261 2.95 0.89 11.02
C THR A 261 3.32 -0.27 10.10
N GLY A 262 3.70 -1.43 10.66
CA GLY A 262 3.90 -2.68 9.92
C GLY A 262 2.66 -3.09 9.10
N ASN A 263 1.47 -2.98 9.69
CA ASN A 263 0.21 -3.21 8.98
C ASN A 263 -0.06 -2.15 7.89
N GLY A 264 0.34 -0.91 8.11
CA GLY A 264 0.35 0.14 7.10
C GLY A 264 1.21 -0.22 5.90
N TRP A 265 2.45 -0.68 6.13
CA TRP A 265 3.35 -1.14 5.07
C TRP A 265 2.74 -2.28 4.27
N ALA A 266 2.18 -3.29 4.94
CA ALA A 266 1.50 -4.40 4.29
C ALA A 266 0.34 -3.94 3.41
N ALA A 267 -0.56 -3.11 3.95
CA ALA A 267 -1.72 -2.62 3.22
C ALA A 267 -1.33 -1.74 2.02
N ALA A 268 -0.42 -0.80 2.22
CA ALA A 268 0.03 0.09 1.14
C ALA A 268 0.85 -0.66 0.07
N GLY A 269 1.65 -1.65 0.46
CA GLY A 269 2.40 -2.50 -0.47
C GLY A 269 1.48 -3.33 -1.35
N MET A 270 0.43 -3.92 -0.77
CA MET A 270 -0.62 -4.61 -1.53
C MET A 270 -1.37 -3.67 -2.49
N MET A 271 -1.59 -2.40 -2.12
CA MET A 271 -2.16 -1.42 -3.04
C MET A 271 -1.22 -1.07 -4.20
N ARG A 272 0.09 -1.03 -3.99
CA ARG A 272 1.07 -0.83 -5.07
C ARG A 272 1.08 -2.02 -6.05
N LEU A 273 0.96 -3.25 -5.54
CA LEU A 273 0.74 -4.45 -6.37
C LEU A 273 -0.56 -4.33 -7.18
N TYR A 274 -1.67 -3.98 -6.52
CA TYR A 274 -2.97 -3.79 -7.16
C TYR A 274 -2.90 -2.77 -8.30
N GLY A 275 -2.30 -1.60 -8.05
CA GLY A 275 -2.12 -0.54 -9.06
C GLY A 275 -1.27 -1.00 -10.24
N THR A 276 -0.19 -1.74 -9.98
CA THR A 276 0.66 -2.32 -11.03
C THR A 276 -0.13 -3.27 -11.92
N PHE A 277 -0.89 -4.19 -11.33
CA PHE A 277 -1.70 -5.17 -12.07
C PHE A 277 -2.84 -4.53 -12.86
N MET A 278 -3.47 -3.49 -12.30
CA MET A 278 -4.50 -2.69 -13.01
C MET A 278 -3.95 -2.05 -14.28
N ASN A 279 -2.70 -1.58 -14.23
CA ASN A 279 -2.09 -0.79 -15.28
C ASN A 279 -1.29 -1.59 -16.30
N LEU A 280 -1.34 -2.92 -16.28
CA LEU A 280 -0.72 -3.75 -17.32
C LEU A 280 -1.32 -3.44 -18.69
N ARG A 281 -0.49 -3.20 -19.71
CA ARG A 281 -0.92 -2.91 -21.08
C ARG A 281 -1.47 -4.15 -21.78
N GLU A 282 -0.79 -5.28 -21.57
CA GLU A 282 -1.14 -6.55 -22.19
C GLU A 282 -2.45 -7.11 -21.63
N PRO A 283 -3.51 -7.26 -22.46
CA PRO A 283 -4.82 -7.74 -22.00
C PRO A 283 -4.76 -9.10 -21.28
N LYS A 284 -3.94 -10.03 -21.78
CA LYS A 284 -3.77 -11.35 -21.19
C LYS A 284 -3.15 -11.31 -19.79
N LEU A 285 -2.21 -10.39 -19.54
CA LEU A 285 -1.62 -10.21 -18.21
C LEU A 285 -2.60 -9.52 -17.25
N ARG A 286 -3.42 -8.57 -17.73
CA ARG A 286 -4.52 -7.99 -16.94
C ARG A 286 -5.57 -9.02 -16.53
N GLU A 287 -5.91 -9.93 -17.43
CA GLU A 287 -6.83 -11.04 -17.16
C GLU A 287 -6.23 -12.02 -16.16
N LEU A 288 -4.99 -12.46 -16.38
CA LEU A 288 -4.23 -13.33 -15.46
C LEU A 288 -4.20 -12.79 -14.03
N THR A 289 -3.96 -11.48 -13.89
CA THR A 289 -3.81 -10.82 -12.58
C THR A 289 -5.14 -10.38 -11.98
N SER A 290 -6.28 -10.59 -12.65
CA SER A 290 -7.59 -10.21 -12.14
C SER A 290 -7.94 -10.86 -10.80
N PRO A 291 -7.86 -12.19 -10.61
CA PRO A 291 -8.10 -12.80 -9.29
C PRO A 291 -7.11 -12.32 -8.22
N TRP A 292 -5.87 -12.00 -8.60
CA TRP A 292 -4.88 -11.47 -7.67
C TRP A 292 -5.26 -10.08 -7.15
N ARG A 293 -5.85 -9.24 -8.02
CA ARG A 293 -6.40 -7.93 -7.62
C ARG A 293 -7.57 -8.07 -6.65
N GLU A 294 -8.44 -9.07 -6.85
CA GLU A 294 -9.54 -9.37 -5.91
C GLU A 294 -9.01 -9.72 -4.52
N ASP A 295 -8.03 -10.63 -4.46
CA ASP A 295 -7.39 -11.05 -3.21
C ASP A 295 -6.74 -9.87 -2.49
N LEU A 296 -5.90 -9.10 -3.18
CA LEU A 296 -5.21 -7.94 -2.60
C LEU A 296 -6.22 -6.90 -2.06
N ALA A 297 -7.30 -6.62 -2.79
CA ALA A 297 -8.34 -5.70 -2.34
C ALA A 297 -9.01 -6.20 -1.04
N ASN A 298 -9.31 -7.49 -0.95
CA ASN A 298 -9.90 -8.10 0.23
C ASN A 298 -8.94 -8.09 1.43
N TRP A 299 -7.67 -8.39 1.22
CA TRP A 299 -6.65 -8.40 2.27
C TRP A 299 -6.34 -7.00 2.80
N VAL A 300 -6.36 -5.97 1.94
CA VAL A 300 -6.29 -4.57 2.38
C VAL A 300 -7.52 -4.21 3.21
N ALA A 301 -8.72 -4.60 2.78
CA ALA A 301 -9.94 -4.34 3.54
C ALA A 301 -9.94 -5.04 4.91
N GLU A 302 -9.38 -6.24 5.02
CA GLU A 302 -9.15 -6.96 6.28
C GLU A 302 -8.30 -6.12 7.25
N ILE A 303 -7.12 -5.65 6.83
CA ILE A 303 -6.22 -4.83 7.66
C ILE A 303 -6.93 -3.54 8.08
N VAL A 304 -7.57 -2.83 7.13
CA VAL A 304 -8.23 -1.55 7.43
C VAL A 304 -9.34 -1.73 8.45
N LYS A 305 -10.23 -2.72 8.27
CA LYS A 305 -11.32 -3.01 9.21
C LYS A 305 -10.78 -3.42 10.58
N GLY A 306 -9.80 -4.33 10.60
CA GLY A 306 -9.18 -4.85 11.81
C GLY A 306 -8.51 -3.74 12.62
N ALA A 307 -7.74 -2.86 11.97
CA ALA A 307 -7.05 -1.77 12.64
C ALA A 307 -8.00 -0.68 13.16
N TYR A 308 -8.96 -0.24 12.35
CA TYR A 308 -9.89 0.83 12.74
C TYR A 308 -10.91 0.42 13.80
N ALA A 309 -11.04 -0.88 14.12
CA ALA A 309 -11.75 -1.34 15.31
C ALA A 309 -11.10 -0.84 16.63
N TYR A 310 -9.82 -0.47 16.59
CA TYR A 310 -9.03 -0.02 17.74
C TYR A 310 -8.72 1.49 17.74
N GLN A 311 -9.32 2.26 16.82
CA GLN A 311 -9.10 3.71 16.79
C GLN A 311 -9.55 4.37 18.11
N TYR A 312 -8.65 5.16 18.69
CA TYR A 312 -8.94 5.95 19.87
C TYR A 312 -9.93 7.08 19.56
N LYS A 313 -10.96 7.22 20.40
CA LYS A 313 -12.06 8.17 20.17
C LYS A 313 -11.71 9.62 20.51
N ASP A 314 -10.72 9.83 21.37
CA ASP A 314 -10.24 11.15 21.82
C ASP A 314 -9.15 11.72 20.90
N SER A 315 -8.24 10.86 20.42
CA SER A 315 -7.15 11.25 19.56
C SER A 315 -7.47 11.11 18.07
N TYR A 316 -8.42 10.25 17.70
CA TYR A 316 -8.71 9.79 16.33
C TYR A 316 -7.56 9.06 15.64
N LEU A 317 -6.49 8.72 16.36
CA LEU A 317 -5.38 7.92 15.85
C LEU A 317 -5.56 6.45 16.23
N LEU A 318 -4.85 5.58 15.51
CA LEU A 318 -4.61 4.21 15.92
C LEU A 318 -3.50 4.18 17.00
N PRO A 319 -3.50 3.17 17.89
CA PRO A 319 -2.37 2.91 18.77
C PRO A 319 -1.18 2.36 17.98
N ASN A 320 0.05 2.55 18.50
CA ASN A 320 1.26 1.96 17.94
C ASN A 320 1.17 0.44 17.81
N TYR A 321 0.65 -0.25 18.84
CA TYR A 321 0.26 -1.64 18.72
C TYR A 321 -1.25 -1.82 18.86
N LEU A 322 -1.86 -2.41 17.85
CA LEU A 322 -3.27 -2.74 17.81
C LEU A 322 -3.57 -3.86 18.81
N ALA A 323 -4.73 -3.79 19.46
CA ALA A 323 -5.21 -4.81 20.40
C ALA A 323 -4.25 -5.16 21.56
N ASN A 324 -3.24 -4.34 21.82
CA ASN A 324 -2.24 -4.61 22.85
C ASN A 324 -2.76 -4.15 24.23
N THR A 325 -2.36 -4.85 25.29
CA THR A 325 -2.73 -4.55 26.68
C THR A 325 -1.63 -3.83 27.44
N ASN A 326 -0.40 -3.80 26.92
CA ASN A 326 0.70 -3.06 27.51
C ASN A 326 0.55 -1.56 27.23
N ALA A 327 0.25 -0.80 28.29
CA ALA A 327 0.05 0.64 28.22
C ALA A 327 1.27 1.41 27.69
N SER A 328 2.51 0.92 27.88
CA SER A 328 3.71 1.63 27.42
C SER A 328 3.87 1.62 25.89
N HIS A 329 3.24 0.67 25.20
CA HIS A 329 3.30 0.53 23.74
C HIS A 329 1.99 0.91 23.03
N ASN A 330 1.03 1.46 23.78
CA ASN A 330 -0.32 1.80 23.33
C ASN A 330 -0.52 3.29 23.05
N TYR A 331 0.54 4.07 22.86
CA TYR A 331 0.36 5.48 22.53
C TYR A 331 -0.27 5.65 21.15
N ALA A 332 -1.09 6.68 21.01
CA ALA A 332 -1.62 7.14 19.73
C ALA A 332 -0.47 7.53 18.80
N GLU A 333 -0.47 7.09 17.54
CA GLU A 333 0.63 7.40 16.60
C GLU A 333 0.14 7.67 15.17
N CYS A 334 0.81 8.59 14.47
CA CYS A 334 0.37 9.08 13.16
C CYS A 334 0.88 8.25 11.97
N SER A 335 2.01 7.55 12.07
CA SER A 335 2.61 6.81 10.95
C SER A 335 1.71 5.68 10.46
N GLY A 336 1.39 4.71 11.31
CA GLY A 336 0.51 3.60 10.96
C GLY A 336 -0.90 4.05 10.66
N THR A 337 -1.42 5.01 11.44
CA THR A 337 -2.70 5.67 11.14
C THR A 337 -2.73 6.24 9.73
N ALA A 338 -1.71 7.00 9.32
CA ALA A 338 -1.69 7.66 8.04
C ALA A 338 -1.57 6.66 6.88
N LEU A 339 -0.72 5.65 7.01
CA LEU A 339 -0.47 4.71 5.92
C LEU A 339 -1.63 3.73 5.71
N ILE A 340 -2.27 3.25 6.78
CA ILE A 340 -3.49 2.43 6.68
C ILE A 340 -4.63 3.27 6.08
N ALA A 341 -4.79 4.53 6.50
CA ALA A 341 -5.75 5.46 5.91
C ALA A 341 -5.50 5.70 4.41
N ALA A 342 -4.23 5.87 4.01
CA ALA A 342 -3.83 6.05 2.61
C ALA A 342 -4.22 4.82 1.77
N ALA A 343 -3.93 3.61 2.26
CA ALA A 343 -4.31 2.37 1.60
C ALA A 343 -5.84 2.25 1.45
N ALA A 344 -6.60 2.62 2.47
CA ALA A 344 -8.06 2.62 2.42
C ALA A 344 -8.62 3.59 1.37
N TYR A 345 -8.08 4.82 1.29
CA TYR A 345 -8.48 5.78 0.26
C TYR A 345 -8.10 5.31 -1.15
N ARG A 346 -6.91 4.73 -1.33
CA ARG A 346 -6.51 4.13 -2.61
C ARG A 346 -7.45 3.00 -3.01
N LEU A 347 -7.79 2.10 -2.09
CA LEU A 347 -8.73 1.02 -2.32
C LEU A 347 -10.11 1.56 -2.73
N ALA A 348 -10.65 2.53 -1.97
CA ALA A 348 -11.94 3.14 -2.26
C ALA A 348 -11.94 3.88 -3.61
N SER A 349 -10.83 4.50 -4.02
CA SER A 349 -10.71 5.19 -5.31
C SER A 349 -10.64 4.24 -6.51
N LEU A 350 -9.92 3.12 -6.36
CA LEU A 350 -9.66 2.17 -7.45
C LEU A 350 -10.72 1.07 -7.53
N ARG A 351 -11.45 0.85 -6.43
CA ARG A 351 -12.52 -0.12 -6.31
C ARG A 351 -13.69 0.45 -5.51
N PRO A 352 -14.47 1.38 -6.09
CA PRO A 352 -15.54 2.09 -5.38
C PRO A 352 -16.63 1.18 -4.78
N SER A 353 -16.79 -0.05 -5.30
CA SER A 353 -17.74 -1.02 -4.74
C SER A 353 -17.41 -1.45 -3.31
N LEU A 354 -16.14 -1.40 -2.89
CA LEU A 354 -15.72 -1.72 -1.52
C LEU A 354 -15.76 -0.50 -0.58
N ALA A 355 -16.03 0.71 -1.08
CA ALA A 355 -16.01 1.92 -0.24
C ALA A 355 -17.03 1.84 0.91
N ALA A 356 -18.20 1.25 0.66
CA ALA A 356 -19.25 1.07 1.66
C ALA A 356 -18.86 0.08 2.77
N ASP A 357 -17.89 -0.80 2.51
CA ASP A 357 -17.40 -1.78 3.46
C ASP A 357 -16.29 -1.21 4.35
N LEU A 358 -15.68 -0.08 4.00
CA LEU A 358 -14.59 0.52 4.75
C LEU A 358 -15.12 1.53 5.79
N PRO A 359 -14.45 1.68 6.95
CA PRO A 359 -14.83 2.66 7.99
C PRO A 359 -14.40 4.08 7.60
N LEU A 360 -14.86 4.59 6.44
CA LEU A 360 -14.39 5.83 5.83
C LEU A 360 -14.61 7.08 6.70
N ASP A 361 -15.64 7.10 7.54
CA ASP A 361 -15.87 8.19 8.49
C ASP A 361 -14.76 8.25 9.55
N ALA A 362 -14.36 7.10 10.09
CA ALA A 362 -13.27 6.98 11.06
C ALA A 362 -11.92 7.33 10.43
N ILE A 363 -11.69 6.86 9.19
CA ILE A 363 -10.50 7.20 8.39
C ILE A 363 -10.43 8.70 8.13
N ASN A 364 -11.55 9.33 7.76
CA ASN A 364 -11.62 10.75 7.52
C ASN A 364 -11.39 11.57 8.79
N ALA A 365 -11.92 11.14 9.94
CA ALA A 365 -11.65 11.76 11.23
C ALA A 365 -10.16 11.71 11.57
N ALA A 366 -9.50 10.56 11.34
CA ALA A 366 -8.05 10.42 11.53
C ALA A 366 -7.25 11.38 10.65
N ARG A 367 -7.58 11.45 9.35
CA ARG A 367 -6.94 12.37 8.40
C ARG A 367 -7.06 13.82 8.84
N VAL A 368 -8.28 14.25 9.20
CA VAL A 368 -8.50 15.62 9.69
C VAL A 368 -7.69 15.87 10.96
N ALA A 369 -7.69 14.94 11.91
CA ALA A 369 -6.93 15.08 13.15
C ALA A 369 -5.41 15.18 12.90
N ILE A 370 -4.85 14.36 12.01
CA ILE A 370 -3.44 14.43 11.61
C ILE A 370 -3.09 15.85 11.17
N PHE A 371 -3.80 16.40 10.18
CA PHE A 371 -3.46 17.71 9.62
C PHE A 371 -3.80 18.90 10.52
N THR A 372 -4.78 18.78 11.42
CA THR A 372 -5.25 19.91 12.26
C THR A 372 -4.63 19.93 13.65
N LYS A 373 -4.28 18.76 14.21
CA LYS A 373 -3.81 18.61 15.59
C LYS A 373 -2.38 18.09 15.69
N TYR A 374 -1.96 17.20 14.80
CA TYR A 374 -0.71 16.44 14.93
C TYR A 374 0.38 16.84 13.94
N THR A 375 0.05 17.65 12.94
CA THR A 375 1.04 18.32 12.10
C THR A 375 1.24 19.75 12.57
N ASN A 376 2.48 20.10 12.91
CA ASN A 376 2.83 21.48 13.20
C ASN A 376 2.70 22.33 11.93
N SER A 377 1.69 23.21 11.88
CA SER A 377 1.39 24.03 10.71
C SER A 377 2.43 25.11 10.37
N LYS A 378 3.43 25.31 11.23
CA LYS A 378 4.56 26.22 10.99
C LYS A 378 5.80 25.49 10.49
N THR A 379 6.07 24.27 10.98
CA THR A 379 7.31 23.54 10.68
C THR A 379 7.12 22.34 9.76
N GLY A 380 5.90 21.80 9.68
CA GLY A 380 5.61 20.55 8.98
C GLY A 380 5.97 19.28 9.77
N ALA A 381 6.42 19.38 11.02
CA ALA A 381 6.70 18.20 11.85
C ALA A 381 5.41 17.46 12.20
N VAL A 382 5.34 16.15 11.94
CA VAL A 382 4.22 15.27 12.33
C VAL A 382 4.58 14.51 13.62
N ALA A 383 3.68 14.53 14.59
CA ALA A 383 3.82 13.83 15.86
C ALA A 383 2.49 13.71 16.62
N PRO A 384 2.29 12.70 17.47
CA PRO A 384 3.24 11.64 17.84
C PRO A 384 3.43 10.60 16.73
N VAL A 385 4.65 10.13 16.52
CA VAL A 385 4.99 9.07 15.56
C VAL A 385 5.93 8.06 16.20
N VAL A 386 5.85 6.81 15.78
CA VAL A 386 6.78 5.76 16.21
C VAL A 386 8.23 6.10 15.80
N ASP A 387 9.19 5.67 16.61
CA ASP A 387 10.61 5.69 16.25
C ASP A 387 10.87 4.53 15.25
N PRO A 388 11.23 4.82 13.99
CA PRO A 388 11.42 3.78 12.98
C PRO A 388 12.63 2.87 13.29
N LEU A 389 13.59 3.34 14.10
CA LEU A 389 14.74 2.55 14.53
C LEU A 389 14.48 1.79 15.83
N ASN A 390 13.37 2.09 16.50
CA ASN A 390 12.98 1.46 17.74
C ASN A 390 11.45 1.41 17.88
N TRP A 391 10.80 0.58 17.07
CA TRP A 391 9.33 0.48 17.01
C TRP A 391 8.67 0.07 18.33
N ASN A 392 9.44 -0.55 19.24
CA ASN A 392 9.02 -0.90 20.60
C ASN A 392 9.25 0.22 21.63
N ALA A 393 9.75 1.39 21.23
CA ALA A 393 10.02 2.50 22.15
C ALA A 393 8.77 2.85 22.97
N ASP A 394 8.93 3.02 24.28
CA ASP A 394 7.84 3.43 25.18
C ASP A 394 7.36 4.88 24.94
N LYS A 395 8.06 5.63 24.08
CA LYS A 395 7.75 7.02 23.75
C LYS A 395 7.84 7.26 22.25
N ALA A 396 6.79 7.86 21.72
CA ALA A 396 6.77 8.42 20.38
C ALA A 396 7.77 9.57 20.22
N PHE A 397 8.28 9.78 19.00
CA PHE A 397 8.80 11.07 18.62
C PHE A 397 7.70 12.12 18.69
N ASN A 398 8.02 13.24 19.32
CA ASN A 398 7.08 14.32 19.59
C ASN A 398 7.20 15.49 18.61
N GLY A 399 8.07 15.38 17.59
CA GLY A 399 8.20 16.39 16.53
C GLY A 399 8.68 17.74 17.05
N THR A 400 9.45 17.77 18.14
CA THR A 400 9.95 19.01 18.76
C THR A 400 10.72 19.90 17.79
N LYS A 401 11.41 19.30 16.81
CA LYS A 401 12.11 19.99 15.72
C LYS A 401 11.94 19.23 14.41
N PRO A 402 11.88 19.93 13.25
CA PRO A 402 11.77 19.29 11.93
C PRO A 402 13.13 18.79 11.41
N ASP A 403 13.92 18.12 12.26
CA ASP A 403 15.30 17.71 12.02
C ASP A 403 15.48 16.20 12.29
N VAL A 404 16.54 15.61 11.73
CA VAL A 404 16.92 14.20 11.95
C VAL A 404 16.99 13.90 13.45
N GLY A 405 16.38 12.78 13.87
CA GLY A 405 16.33 12.34 15.27
C GLY A 405 15.24 12.98 16.12
N PHE A 406 14.43 13.90 15.57
CA PHE A 406 13.29 14.51 16.28
C PHE A 406 11.95 14.26 15.60
N VAL A 407 11.97 13.80 14.34
CA VAL A 407 10.82 13.39 13.53
C VAL A 407 11.11 12.06 12.85
N SER A 408 10.06 11.30 12.54
CA SER A 408 10.15 10.07 11.76
C SER A 408 10.02 10.39 10.27
N PRO A 409 11.01 10.05 9.41
CA PRO A 409 10.88 10.18 7.96
C PRO A 409 9.67 9.40 7.42
N GLU A 410 9.40 8.21 7.96
CA GLU A 410 8.19 7.43 7.66
C GLU A 410 6.91 8.21 7.97
N GLY A 411 6.80 8.77 9.18
CA GLY A 411 5.63 9.55 9.59
C GLY A 411 5.38 10.75 8.67
N GLN A 412 6.44 11.39 8.19
CA GLN A 412 6.34 12.46 7.19
C GLN A 412 5.87 11.93 5.83
N ALA A 413 6.49 10.86 5.33
CA ALA A 413 6.14 10.27 4.04
C ALA A 413 4.67 9.81 4.03
N PHE A 414 4.24 9.07 5.03
CA PHE A 414 2.89 8.51 5.10
C PHE A 414 1.82 9.57 5.25
N THR A 415 2.12 10.69 5.92
CA THR A 415 1.22 11.84 5.98
C THR A 415 1.01 12.46 4.59
N ILE A 416 2.04 12.50 3.75
CA ILE A 416 1.87 12.95 2.35
C ILE A 416 1.12 11.92 1.51
N LEU A 417 1.44 10.64 1.63
CA LEU A 417 0.72 9.57 0.92
C LEU A 417 -0.77 9.55 1.28
N LEU A 418 -1.11 9.76 2.56
CA LEU A 418 -2.49 9.95 3.01
C LEU A 418 -3.18 11.10 2.28
N PHE A 419 -2.50 12.24 2.14
CA PHE A 419 -3.06 13.41 1.50
C PHE A 419 -3.29 13.20 0.00
N GLU A 420 -2.33 12.61 -0.71
CA GLU A 420 -2.46 12.34 -2.15
C GLU A 420 -3.47 11.21 -2.42
N ALA A 421 -3.52 10.18 -1.57
CA ALA A 421 -4.55 9.14 -1.64
C ALA A 421 -5.96 9.71 -1.43
N TRP A 422 -6.13 10.61 -0.45
CA TRP A 422 -7.42 11.27 -0.23
C TRP A 422 -7.81 12.15 -1.42
N LYS A 423 -6.88 12.91 -2.01
CA LYS A 423 -7.15 13.70 -3.23
C LYS A 423 -7.61 12.80 -4.38
N ALA A 424 -6.97 11.66 -4.58
CA ALA A 424 -7.39 10.68 -5.58
C ALA A 424 -8.79 10.10 -5.29
N TYR A 425 -9.10 9.82 -4.03
CA TYR A 425 -10.43 9.40 -3.63
C TYR A 425 -11.50 10.46 -3.91
N VAL A 426 -11.27 11.72 -3.54
CA VAL A 426 -12.20 12.83 -3.83
C VAL A 426 -12.42 12.98 -5.33
N ALA A 427 -11.33 12.98 -6.12
CA ALA A 427 -11.43 13.05 -7.59
C ALA A 427 -12.25 11.88 -8.16
N SER A 428 -12.14 10.68 -7.60
CA SER A 428 -12.96 9.52 -8.02
C SER A 428 -14.45 9.71 -7.75
N LEU A 429 -14.82 10.38 -6.64
CA LEU A 429 -16.20 10.71 -6.32
C LEU A 429 -16.75 11.76 -7.28
N ASP A 430 -15.97 12.80 -7.58
CA ASP A 430 -16.34 13.84 -8.53
C ASP A 430 -16.56 13.25 -9.94
N CYS A 431 -15.73 12.28 -10.34
CA CYS A 431 -15.90 11.57 -11.61
C CYS A 431 -17.13 10.69 -11.67
N LYS A 432 -17.48 10.05 -10.56
CA LYS A 432 -18.73 9.29 -10.46
C LYS A 432 -19.95 10.20 -10.51
N ALA A 433 -19.88 11.38 -9.89
CA ALA A 433 -20.96 12.36 -9.87
C ALA A 433 -21.09 13.10 -11.22
N ASN A 434 -19.98 13.39 -11.88
CA ASN A 434 -19.92 14.07 -13.16
C ASN A 434 -18.79 13.50 -14.05
N PRO A 435 -19.09 12.52 -14.93
CA PRO A 435 -18.11 11.91 -15.81
C PRO A 435 -17.44 12.87 -16.81
N SER A 436 -18.00 14.07 -17.01
CA SER A 436 -17.42 15.12 -17.86
C SER A 436 -16.37 16.00 -17.15
N HIS A 437 -16.08 15.71 -15.87
CA HIS A 437 -15.13 16.50 -15.09
C HIS A 437 -13.69 16.35 -15.63
N PRO A 438 -12.87 17.42 -15.68
CA PRO A 438 -11.60 17.46 -16.43
C PRO A 438 -10.54 16.44 -15.99
N HIS A 439 -10.69 15.86 -14.81
CA HIS A 439 -9.75 14.92 -14.20
C HIS A 439 -10.19 13.46 -14.30
N CYS A 440 -11.30 13.18 -14.99
CA CYS A 440 -11.84 11.83 -15.14
C CYS A 440 -11.19 11.10 -16.28
N SER A 441 -10.78 9.86 -16.03
CA SER A 441 -10.37 8.96 -17.10
C SER A 441 -11.59 8.57 -17.92
N THR A 442 -11.41 8.43 -19.23
CA THR A 442 -12.44 7.93 -20.17
C THR A 442 -12.87 6.48 -19.87
N GLY A 443 -12.21 5.80 -18.92
CA GLY A 443 -12.46 4.42 -18.51
C GLY A 443 -13.57 4.22 -17.47
N TYR A 444 -14.10 5.28 -16.84
CA TYR A 444 -15.21 5.16 -15.88
C TYR A 444 -16.54 4.65 -16.50
N GLN A 445 -16.60 4.51 -17.83
CA GLN A 445 -17.78 4.01 -18.54
C GLN A 445 -17.82 2.47 -18.71
N ARG A 446 -16.83 1.71 -18.22
CA ARG A 446 -16.81 0.24 -18.41
C ARG A 446 -16.28 -0.53 -17.19
N LEU A 447 -16.95 -0.43 -16.06
CA LEU A 447 -16.96 -1.47 -15.02
C LEU A 447 -18.33 -1.52 -14.37
#